data_AF-A0AA88N740-F1
#
_entry.id   AF-A0AA88N740-F1
#
_cell.length_a   1.000
_cell.length_b   1.000
_cell.length_c   1.000
_cell.angle_alpha   90.00
_cell.angle_beta   90.00
_cell.angle_gamma   90.00
#
_symmetry.space_group_name_H-M   'P 1'
#
loop_
_entity.id
_entity.type
_entity.pdbx_description
1 polymer ?
#
loop_
_entity_poly.entity_id
_entity_poly.type
_entity_poly.pdbx_seq_one_letter_code
_entity_poly.pdbx_strand_id
1 'polypeptide(L)' 'MMKIRLHSVGKEKPVLDPPFIESHQRVCTYNQTQLVTVQLPNCSSGMDPYYTYPVALRCECGVCVTSTTECIASI' A
#
# COMPACT_ATOMS: atom_id res chain seq x y z
N MET A 1 1.10 8.28 4.68
CA MET A 1 1.34 6.84 4.45
C MET A 1 0.28 6.32 3.50
N MET A 2 0.67 5.55 2.47
CA MET A 2 -0.28 4.91 1.55
C MET A 2 -0.81 3.63 2.20
N LYS A 3 -2.11 3.33 2.04
CA LYS A 3 -2.69 2.07 2.51
C LYS A 3 -2.79 1.08 1.36
N ILE A 4 -2.26 -0.11 1.58
CA ILE A 4 -2.41 -1.26 0.68
C ILE A 4 -3.28 -2.30 1.39
N ARG A 5 -4.32 -2.79 0.71
CA ARG A 5 -4.95 -4.05 1.10
C ARG A 5 -4.10 -5.20 0.57
N LEU A 6 -3.59 -6.04 1.47
CA LEU A 6 -2.89 -7.26 1.08
C LEU A 6 -3.91 -8.23 0.45
N HIS A 7 -3.92 -8.27 -0.89
CA HIS A 7 -4.41 -9.41 -1.63
C HIS A 7 -3.20 -10.34 -1.83
N SER A 8 -3.20 -11.49 -1.16
CA SER A 8 -2.12 -12.48 -1.28
C SER A 8 -2.06 -13.01 -2.71
N VAL A 9 -1.04 -12.62 -3.47
CA VAL A 9 -0.81 -13.14 -4.83
C VAL A 9 0.07 -14.39 -4.69
N GLY A 10 -0.59 -15.50 -4.37
CA GLY A 10 0.05 -16.81 -4.16
C GLY A 10 0.47 -17.03 -2.70
N LYS A 11 -0.01 -18.13 -2.10
CA LYS A 11 0.52 -18.62 -0.81
C LYS A 11 1.76 -19.47 -1.10
N GLU A 12 2.94 -18.90 -0.91
CA GLU A 12 4.14 -19.73 -0.74
C GLU A 12 4.06 -20.37 0.66
N LYS A 13 4.04 -21.71 0.73
CA LYS A 13 3.99 -22.42 2.01
C LYS A 13 5.40 -22.31 2.63
N PRO A 14 5.58 -21.65 3.79
CA PRO A 14 6.90 -21.55 4.39
C PRO A 14 7.41 -22.94 4.76
N VAL A 15 8.65 -23.24 4.38
CA VAL A 15 9.38 -24.43 4.81
C VAL A 15 9.81 -24.19 6.25
N LEU A 16 9.36 -25.04 7.16
CA LEU A 16 9.66 -24.93 8.60
C LEU A 16 11.02 -25.54 8.97
N ASP A 17 11.73 -26.11 7.99
CA ASP A 17 13.04 -26.72 8.20
C ASP A 17 14.16 -25.66 8.18
N PRO A 18 15.15 -25.74 9.09
CA PRO A 18 16.29 -24.83 9.10
C PRO A 18 17.10 -24.90 7.79
N PRO A 19 17.63 -23.78 7.28
CA PRO A 19 17.51 -22.41 7.79
C PRO A 19 16.13 -21.83 7.46
N PHE A 20 15.49 -21.15 8.41
CA PHE A 20 14.20 -20.48 8.22
C PHE A 20 14.26 -19.63 6.94
N ILE A 21 13.65 -20.10 5.86
CA ILE A 21 13.56 -19.34 4.62
C ILE A 21 12.55 -18.23 4.90
N GLU A 22 13.00 -16.97 4.76
CA GLU A 22 12.10 -15.83 4.83
C GLU A 22 10.95 -16.03 3.84
N SER A 23 9.71 -16.02 4.33
CA SER A 23 8.55 -16.10 3.46
C SER A 23 8.44 -14.80 2.67
N HIS A 24 8.76 -14.84 1.38
CA HIS A 24 8.63 -13.68 0.49
C HIS A 24 7.19 -13.56 0.00
N GLN A 25 6.26 -13.33 0.94
CA GLN A 25 4.86 -13.11 0.58
C GLN A 25 4.74 -11.87 -0.30
N ARG A 26 4.37 -12.09 -1.56
CA ARG A 26 4.16 -11.02 -2.52
C ARG A 26 2.80 -10.39 -2.30
N VAL A 27 2.79 -9.06 -2.22
CA VAL A 27 1.60 -8.25 -2.04
C VAL A 27 1.42 -7.34 -3.25
N CYS A 28 0.17 -7.04 -3.59
CA CYS A 28 -0.11 -6.01 -4.58
C CYS A 28 0.27 -4.64 -4.01
N THR A 29 1.23 -3.96 -4.62
CA THR A 29 1.74 -2.66 -4.19
C THR A 29 1.76 -1.63 -5.31
N TYR A 30 1.89 -0.36 -4.94
CA TYR A 30 2.03 0.75 -5.86
C TYR A 30 3.39 0.68 -6.54
N ASN A 31 3.41 0.51 -7.87
CA ASN A 31 4.64 0.62 -8.66
C ASN A 31 4.88 2.06 -9.10
N GLN A 32 3.81 2.74 -9.53
CA GLN A 32 3.86 4.12 -10.00
C GLN A 32 2.66 4.89 -9.44
N THR A 33 2.93 6.08 -8.89
CA THR A 33 1.90 6.95 -8.31
C THR A 33 2.01 8.38 -8.82
N GLN A 34 0.91 9.12 -8.74
CA GLN A 34 0.84 10.55 -9.04
C GLN A 34 0.09 11.26 -7.91
N LEU A 35 0.58 12.43 -7.48
CA LEU A 35 -0.13 13.27 -6.53
C LEU A 35 -1.22 14.06 -7.26
N VAL A 36 -2.45 14.00 -6.72
CA VAL A 36 -3.59 14.75 -7.22
C VAL A 36 -4.15 15.59 -6.08
N THR A 37 -4.51 16.83 -6.40
CA THR A 37 -5.13 17.76 -5.46
C THR A 37 -6.60 17.91 -5.80
N VAL A 38 -7.46 17.80 -4.78
CA VAL A 38 -8.90 17.97 -4.90
C VAL A 38 -9.39 19.04 -3.94
N GLN A 39 -10.51 19.68 -4.28
CA GLN A 39 -11.19 20.60 -3.38
C GLN A 39 -12.25 19.82 -2.59
N LEU A 40 -12.13 19.80 -1.26
CA LEU A 40 -13.10 19.18 -0.37
C LEU A 40 -14.36 20.04 -0.26
N PRO A 41 -15.56 19.44 -0.36
CA PRO A 41 -16.80 20.16 -0.10
C PRO A 41 -16.97 20.41 1.42
N ASN A 42 -17.70 21.46 1.78
CA ASN A 42 -18.12 21.76 3.15
C ASN A 42 -17.00 22.03 4.17
N CYS A 43 -15.87 22.60 3.74
CA CYS A 43 -14.85 23.11 4.66
C CYS A 43 -15.36 24.35 5.41
N SER A 44 -14.95 24.49 6.68
CA SER A 44 -15.21 25.69 7.49
C SER A 44 -14.57 26.94 6.89
N SER A 45 -15.16 28.11 7.13
CA SER A 45 -14.60 29.40 6.68
C SER A 45 -13.19 29.60 7.24
N GLY A 46 -12.26 29.97 6.36
CA GLY A 46 -10.85 30.20 6.71
C GLY A 46 -9.96 28.96 6.72
N MET A 47 -10.48 27.77 6.41
CA MET A 47 -9.66 26.57 6.17
C MET A 47 -9.31 26.42 4.69
N ASP A 48 -8.12 25.89 4.42
CA ASP A 48 -7.72 25.49 3.07
C ASP A 48 -8.54 24.25 2.63
N PRO A 49 -9.37 24.35 1.58
CA PRO A 49 -10.17 23.23 1.12
C PRO A 49 -9.39 22.25 0.23
N TYR A 50 -8.12 22.50 -0.09
CA TYR A 50 -7.35 21.65 -0.98
C TYR A 50 -6.68 20.50 -0.24
N TYR A 51 -6.94 19.27 -0.71
CA TYR A 51 -6.33 18.05 -0.19
C TYR A 51 -5.56 17.31 -1.27
N THR A 52 -4.31 16.94 -0.99
CA THR A 52 -3.43 16.24 -1.94
C THR A 52 -3.21 14.79 -1.50
N TYR A 53 -3.44 13.84 -2.41
CA TYR A 53 -3.27 12.42 -2.15
C TYR A 53 -2.66 11.68 -3.36
N PRO A 54 -1.97 10.55 -3.12
CA PRO A 54 -1.41 9.74 -4.20
C PRO A 54 -2.48 8.85 -4.85
N VAL A 55 -2.47 8.81 -6.18
CA VAL A 55 -3.26 7.91 -7.02
C VAL A 55 -2.33 6.88 -7.67
N ALA A 56 -2.74 5.61 -7.66
CA ALA A 56 -2.01 4.54 -8.36
C ALA A 56 -2.17 4.69 -9.87
N LEU A 57 -1.06 4.86 -10.59
CA LEU A 57 -1.04 4.73 -12.05
C LEU A 57 -0.80 3.27 -12.46
N ARG A 58 0.03 2.56 -11.70
CA ARG A 58 0.36 1.14 -11.92
C ARG A 58 0.56 0.42 -10.59
N CYS A 59 0.15 -0.84 -10.55
CA CYS A 59 0.39 -1.74 -9.43
C CYS A 59 1.34 -2.87 -9.86
N GLU A 60 2.04 -3.45 -8.90
CA GLU A 60 2.87 -4.63 -9.09
C GLU A 60 2.76 -5.59 -7.90
N CYS A 61 3.24 -6.83 -8.07
CA CYS A 61 3.32 -7.79 -6.96
C CYS A 61 4.76 -7.86 -6.47
N GLY A 62 5.01 -7.32 -5.28
CA GLY A 62 6.35 -7.21 -4.70
C GLY A 62 6.34 -7.45 -3.20
N VAL A 63 7.48 -7.20 -2.56
CA VAL A 63 7.57 -7.20 -1.09
C VAL A 63 6.92 -5.91 -0.57
N CYS A 64 6.23 -6.00 0.55
CA CYS A 64 5.63 -4.81 1.16
C CYS A 64 6.71 -3.90 1.76
N VAL A 65 6.81 -2.66 1.26
CA VAL A 65 7.77 -1.67 1.76
C VAL A 65 7.18 -0.92 2.95
N THR A 66 7.59 -1.28 4.16
CA THR A 66 7.07 -0.70 5.41
C THR A 66 7.48 0.75 5.66
N SER A 67 8.50 1.27 4.95
CA SER A 67 8.95 2.66 5.08
C SER A 67 7.91 3.67 4.57
N THR A 68 7.10 3.30 3.58
CA THR A 68 6.14 4.21 2.92
C THR A 68 4.70 3.72 2.99
N THR A 69 4.51 2.46 3.40
CA THR A 69 3.23 1.76 3.27
C THR A 69 2.91 0.93 4.51
N GLU A 70 1.69 1.09 5.00
CA GLU A 70 1.15 0.24 6.05
C GLU A 70 0.76 -1.13 5.46
N CYS A 71 1.44 -2.18 5.92
CA CYS A 71 1.21 -3.57 5.52
C CYS A 71 0.27 -4.24 6.52
N ILE A 72 -0.99 -4.47 6.14
CA ILE A 72 -2.01 -5.09 7.01
C ILE A 72 -2.42 -6.44 6.42
N ALA A 73 -2.20 -7.53 7.16
CA ALA A 73 -2.71 -8.84 6.78
C ALA A 73 -4.25 -8.85 6.78
N SER A 74 -4.87 -9.36 5.72
CA SER A 74 -6.31 -9.60 5.70
C SER A 74 -6.57 -10.90 6.50
N ILE A 75 -7.20 -10.77 7.66
CA ILE A 75 -7.66 -11.88 8.52
C ILE A 75 -8.93 -12.48 7.94
#